data_AF-X1SV62-F1
#
_entry.id   AF-X1SV62-F1
#
_cell.length_a   1.000
_cell.length_b   1.000
_cell.length_c   1.000
_cell.angle_alpha   90.00
_cell.angle_beta   90.00
_cell.angle_gamma   90.00
#
_symmetry.space_group_name_H-M   'P 1'
#
loop_
_entity.id
_entity.type
_entity.pdbx_description
1 polymer ?
#
loop_
_entity_poly.entity_id
_entity_poly.type
_entity_poly.pdbx_seq_one_letter_code
_entity_poly.pdbx_strand_id
1 'polypeptide(L)'
;MSFQCYVGTSGWHYEHWRDRFYPEGLSKDGWLKFYASHFNTVELNNSFYRLPSEAAFAGWYNSSPANFTFAVKGNTNRAMKNIHRAIEANAEVATRRKNMENNIDKPSQKAP
;
A
#
# COMPACT_ATOMS: atom_id res chain seq x y z
N MET A 1 -24.70 -8.16 5.33
CA MET A 1 -23.54 -7.33 4.92
C MET A 1 -22.61 -7.22 6.11
N SER A 2 -21.34 -7.59 5.95
CA SER A 2 -20.30 -7.38 6.96
C SER A 2 -19.77 -5.94 6.85
N PHE A 3 -19.48 -5.31 7.99
CA PHE A 3 -18.87 -3.98 8.02
C PHE A 3 -17.34 -4.15 8.06
N GLN A 4 -16.63 -3.55 7.10
CA GLN A 4 -15.17 -3.56 7.10
C GLN A 4 -14.65 -2.36 7.88
N CYS A 5 -13.90 -2.61 8.96
CA CYS A 5 -13.26 -1.58 9.77
C CYS A 5 -11.73 -1.65 9.58
N TYR A 6 -11.11 -0.47 9.49
CA TYR A 6 -9.67 -0.31 9.46
C TYR A 6 -9.23 0.41 10.73
N VAL A 7 -8.28 -0.18 11.45
CA VAL A 7 -7.74 0.34 12.71
C VAL A 7 -6.23 0.43 12.57
N GLY A 8 -5.71 1.61 12.86
CA GLY A 8 -4.30 1.95 12.75
C GLY A 8 -4.00 3.29 13.40
N THR A 9 -2.81 3.81 13.11
CA THR A 9 -2.27 5.03 13.73
C THR A 9 -1.82 6.03 12.69
N SER A 10 -1.56 7.25 13.14
CA SER A 10 -1.09 8.39 12.34
C SER A 10 0.40 8.32 11.96
N GLY A 11 0.87 7.15 11.56
CA GLY A 11 2.28 6.82 11.31
C GLY A 11 2.73 5.64 12.18
N TRP A 12 3.92 5.11 11.89
CA TRP A 12 4.49 3.97 12.62
C TRP A 12 5.91 4.26 13.12
N HIS A 13 6.63 5.20 12.51
CA HIS A 13 8.06 5.37 12.76
C HIS A 13 8.33 6.33 13.94
N TYR A 14 8.16 5.83 15.17
CA TYR A 14 8.37 6.59 16.41
C TYR A 14 9.40 5.93 17.34
N GLU A 15 10.47 6.65 17.71
CA GLU A 15 11.52 6.06 18.58
C GLU A 15 11.01 5.66 19.97
N HIS A 16 10.05 6.42 20.53
CA HIS A 16 9.50 6.12 21.84
C HIS A 16 8.62 4.85 21.87
N TRP A 17 8.38 4.21 20.72
CA TRP A 17 7.71 2.90 20.62
C TRP A 17 8.69 1.73 20.69
N ARG A 18 10.00 2.01 20.56
CA ARG A 18 11.05 1.02 20.75
C ARG A 18 10.94 0.42 22.16
N ASP A 19 11.08 -0.90 22.25
CA ASP A 19 11.02 -1.69 23.49
C ASP A 19 9.69 -1.58 24.26
N ARG A 20 8.66 -0.96 23.67
CA ARG A 20 7.30 -0.85 24.22
C ARG A 20 6.27 -1.52 23.33
N PHE A 21 6.33 -1.20 22.04
CA PHE A 21 5.53 -1.83 21.00
C PHE A 21 6.43 -2.67 20.09
N TYR A 22 7.60 -2.15 19.72
CA TYR A 22 8.58 -2.89 18.94
C TYR A 22 9.44 -3.79 19.84
N PRO A 23 9.69 -5.06 19.45
CA PRO A 23 10.60 -5.93 20.17
C PRO A 23 12.00 -5.35 20.27
N GLU A 24 12.69 -5.69 21.36
CA GLU A 24 14.08 -5.30 21.58
C GLU A 24 14.98 -5.81 20.44
N GLY A 25 15.91 -4.96 20.00
CA GLY A 25 16.83 -5.27 18.92
C GLY A 25 16.22 -5.22 17.50
N LEU A 26 14.92 -4.95 17.35
CA LEU A 26 14.31 -4.82 16.02
C LEU A 26 14.84 -3.57 15.30
N SER A 27 15.45 -3.78 14.12
CA SER A 27 15.89 -2.68 13.25
C SER A 27 14.70 -1.87 12.73
N LYS A 28 14.92 -0.59 12.44
CA LYS A 28 13.87 0.32 11.97
C LYS A 28 13.25 -0.14 10.63
N ASP A 29 14.03 -0.79 9.79
CA ASP A 29 13.56 -1.36 8.52
C ASP A 29 12.50 -2.45 8.74
N GLY A 30 12.56 -3.15 9.88
CA GLY A 30 11.58 -4.16 10.27
C GLY A 30 10.30 -3.58 10.89
N TRP A 31 10.27 -2.29 11.24
CA TRP A 31 9.16 -1.71 12.02
C TRP A 31 7.86 -1.70 11.26
N LEU A 32 7.87 -1.41 9.95
CA LEU A 32 6.65 -1.44 9.15
C LEU A 32 6.06 -2.85 9.08
N LYS A 33 6.92 -3.85 8.87
CA LYS A 33 6.50 -5.26 8.82
C LYS A 33 5.89 -5.70 10.15
N PHE A 34 6.53 -5.36 11.26
CA PHE A 34 6.00 -5.64 12.60
C PHE A 34 4.70 -4.89 12.88
N TYR A 35 4.62 -3.61 12.51
CA TYR A 35 3.41 -2.82 12.65
C TYR A 35 2.24 -3.44 11.88
N ALA A 36 2.47 -3.86 10.64
CA ALA A 36 1.47 -4.43 9.75
C ALA A 36 1.02 -5.85 10.14
N SER A 37 1.69 -6.50 11.10
CA SER A 37 1.19 -7.74 11.71
C SER A 37 0.18 -7.50 12.84
N HIS A 38 0.04 -6.25 13.32
CA HIS A 38 -0.84 -5.87 14.42
C HIS A 38 -2.01 -4.98 13.97
N PHE A 39 -1.79 -4.16 12.94
CA PHE A 39 -2.79 -3.25 12.38
C PHE A 39 -3.01 -3.52 10.89
N ASN A 40 -4.20 -3.20 10.39
CA ASN A 40 -4.55 -3.40 8.97
C ASN A 40 -4.46 -2.11 8.15
N THR A 41 -4.14 -0.98 8.78
CA THR A 41 -3.92 0.29 8.09
C THR A 41 -2.92 1.19 8.82
N VAL A 42 -2.39 2.19 8.12
CA VAL A 42 -1.67 3.33 8.70
C VAL A 42 -1.94 4.59 7.91
N GLU A 43 -2.06 5.73 8.59
CA GLU A 43 -2.12 7.04 7.93
C GLU A 43 -0.70 7.55 7.68
N LEU A 44 -0.39 7.86 6.41
CA LEU A 44 0.85 8.52 6.03
C LEU A 44 0.71 10.03 6.24
N ASN A 45 1.32 10.55 7.30
CA ASN A 45 1.39 11.99 7.56
C ASN A 45 2.58 12.67 6.87
N ASN A 46 3.64 11.93 6.52
CA ASN A 46 4.83 12.51 5.87
C ASN A 46 4.54 13.11 4.50
N SER A 47 3.51 12.60 3.80
CA SER A 47 3.04 13.11 2.52
C SER A 47 2.57 14.56 2.64
N PHE A 48 2.26 15.03 3.85
CA PHE A 48 1.89 16.41 4.12
C PHE A 48 3.03 17.42 3.98
N TYR A 49 4.28 16.99 4.15
CA TYR A 49 5.43 17.89 4.04
C TYR A 49 6.21 17.65 2.75
N ARG A 50 6.27 16.39 2.30
CA ARG A 50 6.93 16.00 1.05
C ARG A 50 6.32 14.71 0.55
N LEU A 51 5.99 14.67 -0.75
CA LEU A 51 5.55 13.42 -1.37
C LEU A 51 6.71 12.40 -1.30
N PRO A 52 6.50 11.21 -0.73
CA PRO A 52 7.49 10.14 -0.77
C PRO A 52 7.87 9.78 -2.22
N SER A 53 9.09 9.30 -2.42
CA SER A 53 9.50 8.81 -3.74
C SER A 53 8.74 7.52 -4.09
N GLU A 54 8.66 7.23 -5.39
CA GLU A 54 8.09 5.96 -5.86
C GLU A 54 8.80 4.75 -5.25
N ALA A 55 10.13 4.81 -5.11
CA ALA A 55 10.92 3.77 -4.44
C ALA A 55 10.52 3.59 -2.97
N ALA A 56 10.18 4.66 -2.25
CA ALA A 56 9.69 4.56 -0.88
C ALA A 56 8.33 3.86 -0.82
N PHE A 57 7.39 4.23 -1.70
CA PHE A 57 6.10 3.55 -1.82
C PHE A 57 6.26 2.07 -2.17
N ALA A 58 7.12 1.74 -3.13
CA ALA A 58 7.43 0.36 -3.49
C ALA A 58 8.03 -0.43 -2.32
N GLY A 59 8.95 0.19 -1.57
CA GLY A 59 9.54 -0.41 -0.38
C GLY A 59 8.48 -0.72 0.69
N TRP A 60 7.55 0.20 0.93
CA TRP A 60 6.45 -0.02 1.88
C TRP A 60 5.49 -1.11 1.42
N TYR A 61 5.09 -1.07 0.14
CA TYR A 61 4.23 -2.08 -0.46
C TYR A 61 4.82 -3.49 -0.29
N ASN A 62 6.10 -3.66 -0.66
CA ASN A 62 6.79 -4.94 -0.55
C ASN A 62 6.99 -5.41 0.90
N SER A 63 7.01 -4.49 1.86
CA SER A 63 7.21 -4.79 3.28
C SER A 63 5.90 -5.04 4.04
N SER A 64 4.75 -4.80 3.40
CA SER A 64 3.42 -4.92 4.00
C SER A 64 2.66 -6.16 3.48
N PRO A 65 1.78 -6.78 4.29
CA PRO A 65 0.87 -7.83 3.84
C PRO A 65 -0.09 -7.33 2.75
N ALA A 66 -0.58 -8.25 1.91
CA ALA A 66 -1.47 -7.92 0.79
C ALA A 66 -2.79 -7.25 1.19
N ASN A 67 -3.27 -7.47 2.42
CA ASN A 67 -4.50 -6.89 2.96
C ASN A 67 -4.27 -5.59 3.77
N PHE A 68 -3.05 -5.07 3.78
CA PHE A 68 -2.71 -3.84 4.48
C PHE A 68 -3.03 -2.61 3.61
N THR A 69 -3.67 -1.60 4.20
CA THR A 69 -4.10 -0.39 3.47
C THR A 69 -3.36 0.84 3.98
N PHE A 70 -2.76 1.62 3.08
CA PHE A 70 -2.15 2.92 3.43
C PHE A 70 -3.15 4.06 3.19
N ALA A 71 -3.45 4.83 4.24
CA ALA A 71 -4.25 6.04 4.13
C ALA A 71 -3.32 7.25 3.89
N VAL A 72 -3.20 7.70 2.65
CA VAL A 72 -2.28 8.79 2.30
C VAL A 72 -2.93 10.14 2.55
N LYS A 73 -2.32 10.97 3.40
CA LYS A 73 -2.82 12.34 3.64
C LYS A 73 -2.50 13.23 2.45
N GLY A 74 -3.54 13.71 1.77
CA GLY A 74 -3.43 14.68 0.69
C GLY A 74 -3.23 16.10 1.22
N ASN A 75 -2.14 16.77 0.80
CA ASN A 75 -1.81 18.13 1.25
C ASN A 75 -1.90 19.20 0.15
N THR A 76 -1.67 18.82 -1.10
CA THR A 76 -1.50 19.77 -2.20
C THR A 76 -2.13 19.22 -3.48
N ASN A 77 -2.71 20.10 -4.31
CA ASN A 77 -3.29 19.76 -5.61
C ASN A 77 -2.34 18.92 -6.50
N ARG A 78 -1.02 19.16 -6.41
CA ARG A 78 -0.01 18.40 -7.15
C ARG A 78 0.17 16.97 -6.64
N ALA A 79 0.22 16.78 -5.31
CA ALA A 79 0.31 15.45 -4.70
C ALA A 79 -0.95 14.64 -5.02
N MET A 80 -2.13 15.26 -4.92
CA MET A 80 -3.41 14.63 -5.28
C MET A 80 -3.46 14.19 -6.75
N LYS A 81 -3.01 15.03 -7.69
CA LYS A 81 -2.93 14.65 -9.11
C LYS A 81 -2.00 13.45 -9.36
N ASN A 82 -0.84 13.42 -8.71
CA ASN A 82 0.11 12.32 -8.87
C ASN A 82 -0.41 11.01 -8.27
N ILE A 83 -1.01 11.08 -7.08
CA ILE A 83 -1.64 9.92 -6.43
C ILE A 83 -2.80 9.41 -7.29
N HIS A 84 -3.65 10.30 -7.80
CA HIS A 84 -4.76 9.93 -8.68
C HIS A 84 -4.28 9.21 -9.94
N ARG A 85 -3.27 9.76 -10.62
CA ARG A 85 -2.66 9.10 -11.80
C ARG A 85 -2.09 7.72 -11.48
N ALA A 86 -1.47 7.54 -10.32
CA ALA A 86 -0.94 6.25 -9.90
C ALA A 86 -2.06 5.22 -9.65
N ILE A 87 -3.17 5.65 -9.03
CA ILE A 87 -4.35 4.80 -8.82
C ILE A 87 -4.97 4.41 -10.16
N GLU A 88 -5.15 5.36 -11.08
CA GLU A 88 -5.69 5.10 -12.42
C GLU A 88 -4.81 4.12 -13.20
N ALA A 89 -3.49 4.35 -13.22
CA ALA A 89 -2.54 3.46 -13.88
C ALA A 89 -2.60 2.03 -13.32
N ASN A 90 -2.70 1.88 -12.00
CA ASN A 90 -2.82 0.57 -11.37
C ASN A 90 -4.14 -0.13 -11.71
N ALA A 91 -5.25 0.61 -11.75
CA ALA A 91 -6.55 0.08 -12.15
C ALA A 91 -6.57 -0.38 -13.62
N GLU A 92 -5.92 0.36 -14.51
CA GLU A 92 -5.73 -0.06 -15.91
C GLU A 92 -4.91 -1.35 -16.02
N VAL A 93 -3.79 -1.44 -15.30
CA VAL A 93 -2.93 -2.64 -15.28
C VAL A 93 -3.70 -3.85 -14.76
N ALA A 94 -4.46 -3.71 -13.67
CA ALA A 94 -5.30 -4.77 -13.12
C ALA A 94 -6.37 -5.22 -14.13
N THR A 95 -6.99 -4.28 -14.85
CA THR A 95 -7.98 -4.57 -15.89
C THR A 95 -7.36 -5.31 -17.08
N ARG A 96 -6.19 -4.84 -17.57
CA ARG A 96 -5.44 -5.50 -18.65
C ARG A 96 -5.02 -6.92 -18.26
N ARG A 97 -4.57 -7.13 -17.03
CA ARG A 97 -4.21 -8.46 -16.51
C ARG A 97 -5.40 -9.41 -16.50
N LYS A 98 -6.54 -8.97 -15.96
CA LYS A 98 -7.78 -9.77 -15.93
C LYS A 98 -8.28 -10.13 -17.34
N ASN A 99 -8.15 -9.21 -18.29
CA ASN A 99 -8.50 -9.46 -19.69
C ASN A 99 -7.55 -10.44 -20.37
N MET A 100 -6.25 -10.44 -20.05
CA MET A 100 -5.30 -11.43 -20.55
C MET A 100 -5.57 -12.82 -19.96
N GLU A 101 -5.81 -12.92 -18.65
CA GLU A 101 -6.16 -14.18 -17.98
C GLU A 101 -7.43 -14.80 -18.59
N ASN A 102 -8.47 -13.99 -18.85
CA ASN A 102 -9.70 -14.43 -19.51
C ASN A 102 -9.54 -14.83 -20.99
N ASN A 103 -8.44 -14.44 -21.65
CA ASN A 103 -8.20 -14.71 -23.07
C ASN A 103 -7.31 -15.95 -23.29
N ILE A 104 -6.62 -16.43 -22.25
CA ILE A 104 -5.81 -17.65 -22.28
C ILE A 104 -6.70 -18.91 -22.23
N ASP A 105 -7.91 -18.81 -21.68
CA ASP A 105 -8.87 -19.93 -21.55
C ASP A 105 -9.83 -20.09 -22.75
N LYS A 106 -9.67 -19.33 -23.85
CA LYS A 106 -10.44 -19.59 -25.08
C LYS A 106 -9.71 -20.63 -25.94
N PRO A 107 -10.26 -21.85 -26.12
CA PRO A 107 -9.66 -22.81 -27.04
C PRO A 107 -9.62 -22.19 -28.43
N SER A 108 -8.44 -22.26 -29.05
CA SER A 108 -8.20 -21.84 -30.43
C SER A 108 -9.21 -22.53 -31.35
N GLN A 109 -10.27 -21.81 -31.70
CA GLN A 109 -11.14 -22.20 -32.80
C GLN A 109 -10.33 -21.97 -34.08
N LYS A 110 -9.65 -23.02 -34.54
CA LYS A 110 -9.13 -23.06 -35.92
C LYS A 110 -10.33 -22.94 -36.86
N ALA A 111 -10.36 -21.86 -37.63
CA ALA A 111 -11.27 -21.68 -38.74
C ALA A 111 -11.05 -22.79 -39.80
N PRO A 112 -12.10 -23.17 -40.55
CA PRO A 112 -12.12 -24.33 -41.44
C PRO A 112 -11.14 -24.26 -42.61
#